data_AF-A0A1L8P6U6-F1
#
_entry.id   AF-A0A1L8P6U6-F1
#
_cell.length_a   1.000
_cell.length_b   1.000
_cell.length_c   1.000
_cell.angle_alpha   90.00
_cell.angle_beta   90.00
_cell.angle_gamma   90.00
#
_symmetry.space_group_name_H-M   'P 1'
#
loop_
_entity.id
_entity.type
_entity.pdbx_description
1 polymer ?
#
loop_
_entity_poly.entity_id
_entity_poly.type
_entity_poly.pdbx_seq_one_letter_code
_entity_poly.pdbx_strand_id
1 'polypeptide(L)'
;MIENKIDQFNLVLRDESYDLISKDEWQPLAEQYIKNLVESLKLEKLFGKLSDSDSFRPAGYDVVYNFNKFPPHAIGYSLKQPQKGVLVSTNAHFWNIWQERYFEEYGKRLELYTLYKMVQHPKLYTTHFSRVDLVVDFIDEGIDVGALYRSLVNGRSDVYYEE
;
A
#
# COMPACT_ATOMS: atom_id res chain seq x y z
N MET A 1 -1.86 -24.29 -11.57
CA MET A 1 -2.77 -23.14 -11.34
C MET A 1 -1.98 -21.84 -11.27
N ILE A 2 -2.37 -20.85 -12.08
CA ILE A 2 -1.80 -19.49 -12.06
C ILE A 2 -2.70 -18.57 -11.22
N GLU A 3 -2.13 -17.92 -10.20
CA GLU A 3 -2.85 -16.93 -9.38
C GLU A 3 -2.17 -15.56 -9.41
N ASN A 4 -2.96 -14.48 -9.58
CA ASN A 4 -2.45 -13.11 -9.56
C ASN A 4 -2.79 -12.42 -8.24
N LYS A 5 -1.80 -11.77 -7.60
CA LYS A 5 -1.98 -11.05 -6.33
C LYS A 5 -1.19 -9.74 -6.31
N ILE A 6 -1.43 -8.94 -5.28
CA ILE A 6 -0.64 -7.74 -4.96
C ILE A 6 0.34 -8.10 -3.86
N ASP A 7 1.64 -7.95 -4.14
CA ASP A 7 2.70 -8.21 -3.15
C ASP A 7 3.02 -6.95 -2.33
N GLN A 8 2.91 -5.78 -2.94
CA GLN A 8 3.09 -4.50 -2.27
C GLN A 8 2.29 -3.41 -2.97
N PHE A 9 1.81 -2.43 -2.22
CA PHE A 9 1.48 -1.14 -2.81
C PHE A 9 1.84 0.02 -1.89
N ASN A 10 2.11 1.16 -2.51
CA ASN A 10 2.25 2.45 -1.87
C ASN A 10 1.27 3.44 -2.50
N LEU A 11 0.42 4.03 -1.68
CA LEU A 11 -0.52 5.07 -2.05
C LEU A 11 -0.08 6.38 -1.41
N VAL A 12 -0.14 7.49 -2.14
CA VAL A 12 0.23 8.81 -1.63
C VAL A 12 -0.91 9.79 -1.82
N LEU A 13 -1.30 10.45 -0.71
CA LEU A 13 -2.20 11.60 -0.69
C LEU A 13 -1.35 12.87 -0.65
N ARG A 14 -1.48 13.73 -1.67
CA ARG A 14 -0.62 14.90 -1.83
C ARG A 14 -1.45 16.14 -2.09
N ASP A 15 -1.23 17.19 -1.30
CA ASP A 15 -1.76 18.52 -1.62
C ASP A 15 -1.16 18.99 -2.95
N GLU A 16 -1.95 19.63 -3.82
CA GLU A 16 -1.45 20.16 -5.10
C GLU A 16 -0.57 21.40 -4.89
N SER A 17 -0.79 22.12 -3.79
CA SER A 17 -0.09 23.36 -3.40
C SER A 17 1.01 23.11 -2.37
N TYR A 18 1.56 21.89 -2.33
CA TYR A 18 2.57 21.48 -1.33
C TYR A 18 3.80 22.38 -1.24
N ASP A 19 4.11 23.14 -2.28
CA ASP A 19 5.20 24.10 -2.38
C ASP A 19 4.91 25.43 -1.68
N LEU A 20 3.63 25.73 -1.45
CA LEU A 20 3.15 26.93 -0.76
C LEU A 20 2.86 26.69 0.73
N ILE A 21 2.76 25.42 1.15
CA ILE A 21 2.42 25.04 2.52
C ILE A 21 3.66 25.16 3.42
N SER A 22 3.55 25.96 4.48
CA SER A 22 4.60 26.03 5.50
C SER A 22 4.67 24.76 6.33
N LYS A 23 5.79 24.54 7.03
CA LYS A 23 5.95 23.36 7.91
C LYS A 23 4.92 23.32 9.03
N ASP A 24 4.51 24.49 9.54
CA ASP A 24 3.56 24.60 10.64
C ASP A 24 2.12 24.32 10.17
N GLU A 25 1.81 24.61 8.91
CA GLU A 25 0.50 24.30 8.30
C GLU A 25 0.41 22.85 7.82
N TRP A 26 1.54 22.25 7.42
CA TRP A 26 1.57 20.92 6.85
C TRP A 26 1.14 19.83 7.84
N GLN A 27 1.67 19.87 9.07
CA GLN A 27 1.38 18.82 10.04
C GLN A 27 -0.14 18.68 10.34
N PRO A 28 -0.88 19.75 10.67
CA PRO A 28 -2.33 19.66 10.84
C PRO A 28 -3.08 19.14 9.60
N LEU A 29 -2.64 19.52 8.38
CA LEU A 29 -3.23 19.02 7.14
C LEU A 29 -2.96 17.53 6.94
N ALA A 30 -1.74 17.07 7.18
CA ALA A 30 -1.38 15.66 7.08
C ALA A 30 -2.20 14.80 8.06
N GLU A 31 -2.38 15.25 9.31
CA GLU A 31 -3.24 14.59 10.29
C GLU A 31 -4.71 14.56 9.83
N GLN A 32 -5.21 15.64 9.24
CA GLN A 32 -6.55 15.67 8.66
C GLN A 32 -6.70 14.66 7.52
N TYR A 33 -5.69 14.52 6.66
CA TYR A 33 -5.71 13.56 5.56
C TYR A 33 -5.72 12.12 6.07
N ILE A 34 -4.90 11.82 7.09
CA ILE A 34 -4.88 10.52 7.75
C ILE A 34 -6.23 10.20 8.37
N LYS A 35 -6.84 11.16 9.08
CA LYS A 35 -8.17 10.99 9.65
C LYS A 35 -9.21 10.65 8.58
N ASN A 36 -9.25 11.43 7.50
CA ASN A 36 -10.18 11.19 6.39
C ASN A 36 -9.93 9.82 5.73
N LEU A 37 -8.67 9.44 5.52
CA LEU A 37 -8.28 8.14 4.99
C LEU A 37 -8.80 7.00 5.88
N VAL A 38 -8.54 7.08 7.19
CA VAL A 38 -8.97 6.10 8.19
C VAL A 38 -10.49 5.96 8.23
N GLU A 39 -11.21 7.08 8.18
CA GLU A 39 -12.67 7.10 8.17
C GLU A 39 -13.27 6.54 6.87
N SER A 40 -12.71 6.92 5.71
CA SER A 40 -13.17 6.47 4.39
C SER A 40 -12.95 4.98 4.18
N LEU A 41 -11.83 4.45 4.67
CA LEU A 41 -11.48 3.03 4.57
C LEU A 41 -11.97 2.19 5.75
N LYS A 42 -12.62 2.81 6.74
CA LYS A 42 -13.12 2.15 7.95
C LYS A 42 -12.03 1.36 8.68
N LEU A 43 -10.79 1.86 8.67
CA LEU A 43 -9.63 1.10 9.15
C LEU A 43 -9.75 0.76 10.63
N GLU A 44 -10.21 1.69 11.46
CA GLU A 44 -10.31 1.40 12.91
C GLU A 44 -11.38 0.37 13.24
N LYS A 45 -12.43 0.26 12.41
CA LYS A 45 -13.41 -0.81 12.53
C LYS A 45 -12.81 -2.17 12.19
N LEU A 46 -11.90 -2.21 11.21
CA LEU A 46 -11.27 -3.44 10.76
C LEU A 46 -10.08 -3.87 11.63
N PHE A 47 -9.30 -2.93 12.18
CA PHE A 47 -8.01 -3.22 12.81
C PHE A 47 -7.87 -2.69 14.24
N GLY A 48 -8.89 -1.97 14.75
CA GLY A 48 -8.80 -1.25 16.02
C GLY A 48 -8.10 0.10 15.88
N LYS A 49 -7.82 0.76 17.01
CA LYS A 49 -7.31 2.13 17.02
C LYS A 49 -5.95 2.26 16.30
N LEU A 50 -5.82 3.31 15.49
CA LEU A 50 -4.54 3.69 14.89
C LEU A 50 -3.60 4.24 15.97
N SER A 51 -2.34 3.79 16.00
CA SER A 51 -1.34 4.21 16.99
C SER A 51 0.00 4.52 16.35
N ASP A 52 0.87 5.22 17.08
CA ASP A 52 2.27 5.41 16.67
C ASP A 52 2.91 4.06 16.36
N SER A 53 3.71 4.03 15.29
CA SER A 53 4.36 2.79 14.86
C SER A 53 5.60 2.51 15.70
N ASP A 54 5.65 1.30 16.27
CA ASP A 54 6.74 0.88 17.14
C ASP A 54 7.89 0.17 16.39
N SER A 55 7.71 -0.14 15.10
CA SER A 55 8.60 -1.10 14.41
C SER A 55 8.92 -0.81 12.93
N PHE A 56 7.99 -0.22 12.17
CA PHE A 56 8.18 -0.02 10.72
C PHE A 56 8.04 1.44 10.33
N ARG A 57 9.13 2.03 9.84
CA ARG A 57 9.19 3.43 9.40
C ARG A 57 9.76 3.51 7.97
N PRO A 58 8.95 3.87 6.97
CA PRO A 58 9.43 4.16 5.63
C PRO A 58 10.48 5.27 5.64
N ALA A 59 11.49 5.16 4.78
CA ALA A 59 12.60 6.11 4.74
C ALA A 59 12.11 7.54 4.43
N GLY A 60 12.49 8.47 5.29
CA GLY A 60 12.14 9.89 5.16
C GLY A 60 10.68 10.22 5.43
N TYR A 61 10.01 9.41 6.26
CA TYR A 61 8.76 9.72 6.93
C TYR A 61 9.04 9.80 8.44
N ASP A 62 8.64 10.90 9.06
CA ASP A 62 9.03 11.25 10.43
C ASP A 62 7.96 10.80 11.43
N VAL A 63 6.69 11.03 11.08
CA VAL A 63 5.51 10.62 11.85
C VAL A 63 4.88 9.45 11.12
N VAL A 64 4.81 8.30 11.80
CA VAL A 64 4.32 7.05 11.20
C VAL A 64 3.42 6.34 12.20
N TYR A 65 2.27 5.96 11.71
CA TYR A 65 1.24 5.19 12.39
C TYR A 65 1.08 3.81 11.76
N ASN A 66 0.60 2.88 12.56
CA ASN A 66 0.16 1.56 12.11
C ASN A 66 -0.86 0.97 13.10
N PHE A 67 -1.30 -0.26 12.80
CA PHE A 67 -2.00 -1.12 13.73
C PHE A 67 -0.98 -2.14 14.29
N ASN A 68 -0.31 -1.83 15.40
CA ASN A 68 0.88 -2.55 15.93
C ASN A 68 0.75 -4.08 16.10
N LYS A 69 -0.47 -4.64 16.15
CA LYS A 69 -0.71 -6.10 16.25
C LYS A 69 -0.73 -6.82 14.90
N PHE A 70 -0.57 -6.09 13.81
CA PHE A 70 -0.68 -6.61 12.44
C PHE A 70 0.67 -6.61 11.73
N PRO A 71 0.79 -7.35 10.61
CA PRO A 71 1.99 -7.36 9.80
C PRO A 71 2.45 -5.94 9.40
N PRO A 72 3.74 -5.75 9.09
CA PRO A 72 4.31 -4.43 8.81
C PRO A 72 3.55 -3.65 7.72
N HIS A 73 3.13 -2.44 8.06
CA HIS A 73 2.53 -1.45 7.19
C HIS A 73 2.74 -0.07 7.83
N ALA A 74 2.54 0.99 7.07
CA ALA A 74 2.71 2.35 7.55
C ALA A 74 1.67 3.28 6.95
N ILE A 75 1.16 4.19 7.78
CA ILE A 75 0.47 5.41 7.37
C ILE A 75 1.25 6.58 7.96
N GLY A 76 1.82 7.46 7.16
CA GLY A 76 2.68 8.50 7.72
C GLY A 76 3.02 9.64 6.77
N TYR A 77 3.65 10.67 7.34
CA TYR A 77 4.10 11.86 6.61
C TYR A 77 5.48 12.31 7.09
N SER A 78 6.16 13.14 6.29
CA SER A 78 7.38 13.83 6.73
C SER A 78 7.02 15.18 7.32
N LEU A 79 7.63 15.56 8.44
CA LEU A 79 7.45 16.88 9.07
C LEU A 79 8.05 18.02 8.24
N LYS A 80 9.07 17.71 7.43
CA LYS A 80 9.86 18.74 6.71
C LYS A 80 9.62 18.76 5.21
N GLN A 81 8.90 17.77 4.68
CA GLN A 81 8.77 17.56 3.23
C GLN A 81 7.30 17.35 2.83
N PRO A 82 6.49 18.43 2.77
CA PRO A 82 5.09 18.37 2.35
C PRO A 82 4.90 17.71 0.97
N GLN A 83 5.88 17.86 0.07
CA GLN A 83 5.86 17.26 -1.28
C GLN A 83 5.79 15.72 -1.28
N LYS A 84 6.16 15.06 -0.17
CA LYS A 84 6.05 13.60 -0.01
C LYS A 84 4.63 13.15 0.32
N GLY A 85 3.77 14.06 0.76
CA GLY A 85 2.39 13.77 1.15
C GLY A 85 2.27 12.80 2.33
N VAL A 86 1.06 12.30 2.49
CA VAL A 86 0.75 11.16 3.38
C VAL A 86 0.91 9.87 2.58
N LEU A 87 1.78 8.98 3.04
CA LEU A 87 2.01 7.66 2.49
C LEU A 87 1.18 6.62 3.22
N VAL A 88 0.58 5.70 2.45
CA VAL A 88 0.11 4.40 2.91
C VAL A 88 0.98 3.34 2.24
N SER A 89 1.76 2.61 3.02
CA SER A 89 2.66 1.56 2.55
C SER A 89 2.23 0.22 3.14
N THR A 90 1.96 -0.76 2.29
CA THR A 90 1.43 -2.07 2.71
C THR A 90 2.18 -3.20 2.02
N ASN A 91 2.49 -4.26 2.75
CA ASN A 91 2.98 -5.52 2.18
C ASN A 91 1.82 -6.49 1.89
N ALA A 92 2.14 -7.61 1.23
CA ALA A 92 1.21 -8.66 0.84
C ALA A 92 0.43 -9.20 2.04
N HIS A 93 1.12 -9.43 3.16
CA HIS A 93 0.52 -10.04 4.34
C HIS A 93 -0.55 -9.14 4.96
N PHE A 94 -0.25 -7.85 5.18
CA PHE A 94 -1.24 -6.89 5.68
C PHE A 94 -2.39 -6.70 4.70
N TRP A 95 -2.08 -6.64 3.39
CA TRP A 95 -3.11 -6.50 2.36
C TRP A 95 -4.08 -7.68 2.33
N ASN A 96 -3.58 -8.92 2.41
CA ASN A 96 -4.43 -10.11 2.46
C ASN A 96 -5.38 -10.09 3.66
N ILE A 97 -4.87 -9.78 4.86
CA ILE A 97 -5.69 -9.63 6.07
C ILE A 97 -6.73 -8.54 5.88
N TRP A 98 -6.37 -7.43 5.24
CA TRP A 98 -7.30 -6.34 4.97
C TRP A 98 -8.43 -6.77 4.05
N GLN A 99 -8.12 -7.45 2.94
CA GLN A 99 -9.13 -7.96 2.03
C GLN A 99 -10.08 -8.95 2.71
N GLU A 100 -9.53 -9.87 3.51
CA GLU A 100 -10.29 -10.86 4.27
C GLU A 100 -11.26 -10.18 5.25
N ARG A 101 -10.75 -9.32 6.14
CA ARG A 101 -11.60 -8.62 7.12
C ARG A 101 -12.63 -7.71 6.48
N TYR A 102 -12.28 -7.05 5.38
CA TYR A 102 -13.23 -6.23 4.64
C TYR A 102 -14.35 -7.09 4.03
N PHE A 103 -14.01 -8.28 3.52
CA PHE A 103 -15.01 -9.22 3.01
C PHE A 103 -15.91 -9.76 4.13
N GLU A 104 -15.35 -10.16 5.27
CA GLU A 104 -16.12 -10.62 6.43
C GLU A 104 -17.10 -9.55 6.94
N GLU A 105 -16.66 -8.29 7.00
CA GLU A 105 -17.46 -7.19 7.53
C GLU A 105 -18.51 -6.67 6.53
N TYR A 106 -18.20 -6.63 5.23
CA TYR A 106 -19.03 -5.95 4.24
C TYR A 106 -19.56 -6.84 3.11
N GLY A 107 -19.16 -8.13 3.06
CA GLY A 107 -19.56 -9.08 2.03
C GLY A 107 -19.05 -8.73 0.63
N LYS A 108 -18.01 -7.90 0.52
CA LYS A 108 -17.45 -7.42 -0.75
C LYS A 108 -15.94 -7.57 -0.78
N ARG A 109 -15.38 -7.96 -1.92
CA ARG A 109 -13.92 -7.96 -2.11
C ARG A 109 -13.40 -6.53 -2.19
N LEU A 110 -12.34 -6.25 -1.45
CA LEU A 110 -11.61 -4.99 -1.55
C LEU A 110 -10.50 -5.16 -2.59
N GLU A 111 -10.60 -4.40 -3.68
CA GLU A 111 -9.61 -4.34 -4.76
C GLU A 111 -8.89 -2.99 -4.73
N LEU A 112 -7.66 -2.90 -5.27
CA LEU A 112 -6.90 -1.64 -5.27
C LEU A 112 -7.66 -0.48 -5.92
N TYR A 113 -8.39 -0.75 -7.02
CA TYR A 113 -9.20 0.27 -7.67
C TYR A 113 -10.37 0.75 -6.79
N THR A 114 -10.99 -0.15 -6.03
CA THR A 114 -12.05 0.20 -5.09
C THR A 114 -11.48 1.02 -3.94
N LEU A 115 -10.36 0.60 -3.36
CA LEU A 115 -9.62 1.36 -2.35
C LEU A 115 -9.28 2.76 -2.86
N TYR A 116 -8.72 2.85 -4.07
CA TYR A 116 -8.38 4.12 -4.71
C TYR A 116 -9.59 5.05 -4.81
N LYS A 117 -10.75 4.55 -5.23
CA LYS A 117 -11.98 5.36 -5.30
C LYS A 117 -12.48 5.80 -3.93
N MET A 118 -12.38 4.94 -2.91
CA MET A 118 -12.86 5.23 -1.56
C MET A 118 -12.10 6.38 -0.90
N VAL A 119 -10.83 6.58 -1.25
CA VAL A 119 -9.97 7.60 -0.63
C VAL A 119 -9.95 8.93 -1.38
N GLN A 120 -10.74 9.10 -2.45
CA GLN A 120 -10.69 10.33 -3.24
C GLN A 120 -11.28 11.51 -2.48
N HIS A 121 -10.48 12.57 -2.33
CA HIS A 121 -10.93 13.86 -1.80
C HIS A 121 -10.34 15.03 -2.62
N PRO A 122 -10.84 15.26 -3.84
CA PRO A 122 -10.23 16.20 -4.80
C PRO A 122 -10.21 17.67 -4.34
N LYS A 123 -10.92 18.03 -3.27
CA LYS A 123 -10.86 19.37 -2.67
C LYS A 123 -9.72 19.54 -1.66
N LEU A 124 -9.11 18.44 -1.23
CA LEU A 124 -8.07 18.42 -0.19
C LEU A 124 -6.73 17.96 -0.76
N TYR A 125 -6.74 16.92 -1.60
CA TYR A 125 -5.53 16.34 -2.12
C TYR A 125 -5.79 15.55 -3.40
N THR A 126 -4.71 15.28 -4.12
CA THR A 126 -4.64 14.25 -5.14
C THR A 126 -4.18 12.93 -4.54
N THR A 127 -4.65 11.84 -5.14
CA THR A 127 -4.29 10.48 -4.74
C THR A 127 -3.63 9.80 -5.92
N HIS A 128 -2.52 9.11 -5.70
CA HIS A 128 -1.89 8.26 -6.71
C HIS A 128 -1.14 7.10 -6.06
N PHE A 129 -0.94 6.03 -6.81
CA PHE A 129 -0.02 4.97 -6.40
C PHE A 129 1.39 5.36 -6.80
N SER A 130 2.32 5.30 -5.84
CA SER A 130 3.76 5.48 -6.10
C SER A 130 4.48 4.15 -6.31
N ARG A 131 3.86 3.03 -5.88
CA ARG A 131 4.34 1.66 -6.11
C ARG A 131 3.16 0.70 -6.13
N VAL A 132 3.18 -0.26 -7.05
CA VAL A 132 2.32 -1.45 -7.04
C VAL A 132 3.16 -2.61 -7.56
N ASP A 133 3.39 -3.60 -6.71
CA ASP A 133 4.12 -4.81 -7.06
C ASP A 133 3.10 -5.93 -7.28
N LEU A 134 3.06 -6.43 -8.51
CA LEU A 134 2.20 -7.54 -8.90
C LEU A 134 3.00 -8.84 -8.76
N VAL A 135 2.35 -9.89 -8.25
CA VAL A 135 2.92 -11.24 -8.20
C VAL A 135 2.00 -12.21 -8.90
N VAL A 136 2.62 -13.17 -9.57
CA VAL A 136 1.96 -14.30 -10.24
C VAL A 136 2.52 -15.56 -9.64
N ASP A 137 1.69 -16.29 -8.90
CA ASP A 137 2.04 -17.57 -8.30
C ASP A 137 1.81 -18.67 -9.34
N PHE A 138 2.87 -19.43 -9.65
CA PHE A 138 2.81 -20.62 -10.50
C PHE A 138 2.74 -21.86 -9.61
N ILE A 139 1.52 -22.29 -9.26
CA ILE A 139 1.29 -23.37 -8.30
C ILE A 139 1.17 -24.68 -9.08
N ASP A 140 2.07 -25.63 -8.80
CA ASP A 140 2.11 -26.97 -9.42
C ASP A 140 2.23 -26.97 -10.96
N GLU A 141 2.79 -25.92 -11.54
CA GLU A 141 2.94 -25.77 -13.00
C GLU A 141 4.21 -26.44 -13.57
N GLY A 142 4.88 -27.30 -12.78
CA GLY A 142 6.09 -28.00 -13.22
C GLY A 142 7.29 -27.10 -13.56
N ILE A 143 7.27 -25.84 -13.13
CA ILE A 143 8.36 -24.89 -13.40
C ILE A 143 9.58 -25.20 -12.52
N ASP A 144 10.70 -25.53 -13.15
CA ASP A 144 12.01 -25.67 -12.48
C ASP A 144 12.82 -24.37 -12.60
N VAL A 145 12.95 -23.66 -11.48
CA VAL A 145 13.76 -22.42 -11.37
C VAL A 145 15.24 -22.68 -11.73
N GLY A 146 15.76 -23.87 -11.44
CA GLY A 146 17.11 -24.27 -11.82
C GLY A 146 17.25 -24.43 -13.33
N ALA A 147 16.26 -25.01 -14.01
CA ALA A 147 16.24 -25.09 -15.48
C ALA A 147 16.12 -23.72 -16.13
N LEU A 148 15.33 -22.82 -15.54
CA LEU A 148 15.20 -21.43 -15.95
C LEU A 148 16.55 -20.70 -15.86
N TYR A 149 17.22 -20.79 -14.70
CA TYR A 149 18.55 -20.21 -14.50
C TYR A 149 19.58 -20.74 -15.50
N ARG A 150 19.65 -22.07 -15.70
CA ARG A 150 20.57 -22.67 -16.70
C ARG A 150 20.27 -22.19 -18.11
N SER A 151 19.00 -21.99 -18.46
CA SER A 151 18.61 -21.49 -19.78
C SER A 151 19.08 -20.05 -19.99
N LEU A 152 18.89 -19.19 -18.98
CA LEU A 152 19.37 -17.79 -18.99
C LEU A 152 20.89 -17.71 -19.15
N VAL A 153 21.64 -18.51 -18.39
CA VAL A 153 23.12 -18.55 -18.48
C VAL A 153 23.59 -19.01 -19.86
N ASN A 154 22.83 -19.88 -20.51
CA ASN A 154 23.11 -20.38 -21.87
C ASN A 154 22.59 -19.45 -22.98
N GLY A 155 22.20 -18.22 -22.66
CA GLY A 155 21.78 -17.21 -23.64
C GLY A 155 20.37 -17.37 -24.17
N ARG A 156 19.53 -18.21 -23.56
CA ARG A 156 18.10 -18.30 -23.87
C ARG A 156 17.31 -17.40 -22.90
N SER A 157 16.55 -16.46 -23.45
CA SER A 157 15.75 -15.48 -22.70
C SER A 157 14.28 -15.87 -22.50
N ASP A 158 13.83 -16.95 -23.13
CA ASP A 158 12.41 -17.25 -23.26
C ASP A 158 12.07 -18.58 -22.60
N VAL A 159 10.96 -18.62 -21.88
CA VAL A 159 10.39 -19.84 -21.31
C VAL A 159 8.99 -19.96 -21.88
N TYR A 160 8.79 -20.99 -22.69
CA TYR A 160 7.50 -21.29 -23.28
C TYR A 160 6.74 -22.20 -22.32
N TYR A 161 5.58 -21.73 -21.90
CA TYR A 161 4.59 -22.53 -21.20
C TYR A 161 3.60 -23.03 -22.25
N GLU A 162 3.61 -24.34 -22.52
CA GLU A 162 2.56 -24.98 -23.31
C GLU A 162 1.49 -25.50 -22.34
N GLU A 163 0.23 -25.09 -22.56
CA GLU A 163 -0.94 -25.61 -21.83
C GLU A 163 -1.25 -27.06 -22.19
#